data_AF-C3ZDH9-F1
#
_entry.id   AF-C3ZDH9-F1
#
_cell.length_a   1.000
_cell.length_b   1.000
_cell.length_c   1.000
_cell.angle_alpha   90.00
_cell.angle_beta   90.00
_cell.angle_gamma   90.00
#
_symmetry.space_group_name_H-M   'P 1'
#
loop_
_entity.id
_entity.type
_entity.pdbx_description
1 polymer ?
#
loop_
_entity_poly.entity_id
_entity_poly.type
_entity_poly.pdbx_seq_one_letter_code
_entity_poly.pdbx_strand_id
1 'polypeptide(L)'
;MWKFLLFIAAVIIWPTSAQEGSVRLVGGSGAHEGRVEVFHDNQWGTICDDGWDIADARVVCRQLGYPGADEAKVFSFFGEGTGRIWLFDVRCVGNETSISQCWHRGWGYHHCNHREDSGVVCTLDDCASSPCAHGICTDGHMSYTCSCENGWTGTNCDHNIDECLSSPCIHGTCIDEVATYTCSCELGWTGHDCDQVEDCSTSPCAHGICTDGVPSFTCSCENGWTGLKCDQDIDECASNPCWLGGTCLDHVNGYSCVCPKDATGKHCETGPLHWLEGEPSSPVDMCVLLDSSNSYQAKTVFCTEQHNYICQSALKSCAPNVCQNGGNCTSCFGGSTTFCDCPGGFGGNLCEINIDEYASSPCQNGGICIDDLNTYHCICPTGFQGDNCELDIDLCSPDPCPSGFTCQDVGSSIYCLG
;
A
#
# COMPACT_ATOMS: atom_id res chain seq x y z
N MET A 1 62.30 -26.66 -17.45
CA MET A 1 62.10 -27.22 -18.80
C MET A 1 61.37 -26.19 -19.63
N TRP A 2 62.09 -25.43 -20.45
CA TRP A 2 61.50 -24.47 -21.40
C TRP A 2 60.84 -25.24 -22.55
N LYS A 3 59.53 -25.04 -22.76
CA LYS A 3 58.87 -25.42 -24.01
C LYS A 3 58.95 -24.22 -24.96
N PHE A 4 59.80 -24.34 -25.98
CA PHE A 4 59.75 -23.48 -27.16
C PHE A 4 58.46 -23.79 -27.92
N LEU A 5 57.50 -22.87 -27.89
CA LEU A 5 56.41 -22.81 -28.86
C LEU A 5 56.91 -22.00 -30.05
N LEU A 6 57.12 -22.69 -31.17
CA LEU A 6 57.34 -22.09 -32.48
C LEU A 6 56.07 -21.34 -32.88
N PHE A 7 56.07 -20.01 -32.72
CA PHE A 7 55.14 -19.14 -33.43
C PHE A 7 55.58 -19.07 -34.89
N ILE A 8 54.94 -19.85 -35.75
CA ILE A 8 54.95 -19.58 -37.18
C ILE A 8 54.11 -18.31 -37.35
N ALA A 9 54.77 -17.16 -37.45
CA ALA A 9 54.13 -15.95 -37.94
C ALA A 9 53.68 -16.22 -39.37
N ALA A 10 52.39 -16.49 -39.56
CA ALA A 10 51.77 -16.36 -40.86
C ALA A 10 51.93 -14.90 -41.27
N VAL A 11 52.86 -14.63 -42.18
CA VAL A 11 52.91 -13.36 -42.90
C VAL A 11 51.62 -13.31 -43.72
N ILE A 12 50.59 -12.65 -43.18
CA ILE A 12 49.41 -12.26 -43.95
C ILE A 12 49.90 -11.20 -44.92
N ILE A 13 50.26 -11.63 -46.13
CA ILE A 13 50.49 -10.74 -47.26
C ILE A 13 49.10 -10.23 -47.65
N TRP A 14 48.74 -9.03 -47.19
CA TRP A 14 47.63 -8.28 -47.77
C TRP A 14 48.00 -8.02 -49.23
N PRO A 15 47.23 -8.47 -50.23
CA PRO A 15 47.50 -8.07 -51.60
C PRO A 15 47.31 -6.55 -51.66
N THR A 16 48.39 -5.81 -51.88
CA THR A 16 48.40 -4.35 -52.00
C THR A 16 47.83 -3.85 -53.35
N SER A 17 47.21 -4.74 -54.13
CA SER A 17 46.56 -4.43 -55.41
C SER A 17 45.06 -4.75 -55.33
N ALA A 18 44.23 -3.81 -55.78
CA ALA A 18 42.80 -4.06 -55.96
C ALA A 18 42.57 -5.29 -56.86
N GLN A 19 41.59 -6.12 -56.51
CA GLN A 19 41.23 -7.29 -57.30
C GLN A 19 40.23 -6.92 -58.39
N GLU A 20 40.25 -7.64 -59.51
CA GLU A 20 39.28 -7.51 -60.59
C GLU A 20 37.83 -7.52 -60.07
N GLY A 21 37.04 -6.51 -60.46
CA GLY A 21 35.66 -6.31 -59.99
C GLY A 21 35.51 -5.69 -58.60
N SER A 22 36.61 -5.32 -57.91
CA SER A 22 36.55 -4.61 -56.62
C SER A 22 35.86 -3.25 -56.78
N VAL A 23 35.14 -2.82 -55.75
CA VAL A 23 34.43 -1.54 -55.74
C VAL A 23 34.99 -0.64 -54.63
N ARG A 24 34.97 0.67 -54.85
CA ARG A 24 35.22 1.69 -53.83
C ARG A 24 34.26 2.88 -53.99
N LEU A 25 34.08 3.62 -52.92
CA LEU A 25 33.29 4.86 -52.91
C LEU A 25 34.22 6.08 -52.81
N VAL A 26 33.95 7.11 -53.61
CA VAL A 26 34.75 8.34 -53.67
C VAL A 26 33.86 9.58 -53.63
N GLY A 27 34.29 10.62 -52.93
CA GLY A 27 33.60 11.92 -52.91
C GLY A 27 32.40 12.01 -51.95
N GLY A 28 32.09 10.94 -51.20
CA GLY A 28 31.14 10.99 -50.09
C GLY A 28 31.73 11.61 -48.82
N SER A 29 30.86 11.97 -47.87
CA SER A 29 31.25 12.51 -46.56
C SER A 29 31.69 11.44 -45.56
N GLY A 30 31.34 10.17 -45.82
CA GLY A 30 31.73 9.01 -45.04
C GLY A 30 32.02 7.79 -45.91
N ALA A 31 32.43 6.67 -45.29
CA ALA A 31 32.79 5.45 -46.01
C ALA A 31 31.59 4.69 -46.63
N HIS A 32 30.37 4.99 -46.17
CA HIS A 32 29.13 4.33 -46.59
C HIS A 32 28.43 5.03 -47.76
N GLU A 33 28.99 6.12 -48.29
CA GLU A 33 28.42 6.84 -49.41
C GLU A 33 29.49 7.37 -50.36
N GLY A 34 29.11 7.58 -51.62
CA GLY A 34 30.00 8.17 -52.61
C GLY A 34 29.70 7.72 -54.04
N ARG A 35 30.43 8.31 -54.98
CA ARG A 35 30.49 7.87 -56.37
C ARG A 35 31.08 6.47 -56.43
N VAL A 36 30.46 5.60 -57.20
CA VAL A 36 30.90 4.21 -57.35
C VAL A 36 32.02 4.12 -58.38
N GLU A 37 33.14 3.54 -57.99
CA GLU A 37 34.23 3.18 -58.89
C GLU A 37 34.50 1.68 -58.82
N VAL A 38 34.65 1.04 -59.97
CA VAL A 38 34.95 -0.39 -60.13
C VAL A 38 36.35 -0.56 -60.71
N PHE A 39 37.07 -1.58 -60.23
CA PHE A 39 38.40 -1.92 -60.71
C PHE A 39 38.32 -2.96 -61.83
N HIS A 40 38.81 -2.60 -63.02
CA HIS A 40 38.86 -3.48 -64.19
C HIS A 40 40.12 -3.19 -65.01
N ASP A 41 40.77 -4.24 -65.53
CA ASP A 41 41.96 -4.11 -66.40
C ASP A 41 43.06 -3.22 -65.78
N ASN A 42 43.36 -3.50 -64.50
CA ASN A 42 44.32 -2.77 -63.67
C ASN A 42 44.04 -1.27 -63.48
N GLN A 43 42.82 -0.79 -63.71
CA GLN A 43 42.45 0.62 -63.58
C GLN A 43 41.09 0.79 -62.89
N TRP A 44 40.99 1.83 -62.07
CA TRP A 44 39.71 2.29 -61.54
C TRP A 44 38.97 3.10 -62.60
N GLY A 45 37.66 2.91 -62.66
CA GLY A 45 36.76 3.71 -63.50
C GLY A 45 35.36 3.77 -62.92
N THR A 46 34.57 4.72 -63.39
CA THR A 46 33.23 5.00 -62.87
C THR A 46 32.16 4.13 -63.54
N ILE A 47 30.95 4.19 -63.02
CA ILE A 47 29.77 3.50 -63.56
C ILE A 47 28.74 4.56 -63.96
N CYS A 48 28.19 4.46 -65.17
CA CYS A 48 27.15 5.36 -65.64
C CYS A 48 25.81 5.12 -64.92
N ASP A 49 25.05 6.18 -64.68
CA ASP A 49 23.74 6.20 -64.04
C ASP A 49 22.58 5.75 -64.93
N ASP A 50 22.82 5.58 -66.24
CA ASP A 50 21.85 4.98 -67.15
C ASP A 50 21.53 3.54 -66.72
N GLY A 51 20.27 3.33 -66.33
CA GLY A 51 19.78 2.06 -65.78
C GLY A 51 20.02 1.87 -64.29
N TRP A 52 20.73 2.80 -63.62
CA TRP A 52 21.12 2.71 -62.22
C TRP A 52 19.93 2.84 -61.28
N ASP A 53 19.65 1.78 -60.53
CA ASP A 53 18.57 1.74 -59.57
C ASP A 53 19.01 1.20 -58.18
N ILE A 54 18.03 1.04 -57.28
CA ILE A 54 18.29 0.61 -55.91
C ILE A 54 18.77 -0.85 -55.83
N ALA A 55 18.49 -1.70 -56.83
CA ALA A 55 19.00 -3.07 -56.87
C ALA A 55 20.49 -3.07 -57.19
N ASP A 56 20.95 -2.18 -58.07
CA ASP A 56 22.38 -2.00 -58.37
C ASP A 56 23.13 -1.46 -57.15
N ALA A 57 22.58 -0.41 -56.53
CA ALA A 57 23.13 0.17 -55.31
C ALA A 57 23.24 -0.87 -54.18
N ARG A 58 22.22 -1.73 -54.01
CA ARG A 58 22.22 -2.81 -53.02
C ARG A 58 23.35 -3.82 -53.26
N VAL A 59 23.63 -4.16 -54.52
CA VAL A 59 24.75 -5.06 -54.84
C VAL A 59 26.09 -4.40 -54.47
N VAL A 60 26.28 -3.12 -54.82
CA VAL A 60 27.49 -2.37 -54.45
C VAL A 60 27.67 -2.33 -52.93
N CYS A 61 26.64 -1.93 -52.20
CA CYS A 61 26.72 -1.79 -50.75
C CYS A 61 26.97 -3.14 -50.06
N ARG A 62 26.32 -4.22 -50.50
CA ARG A 62 26.59 -5.56 -49.99
C ARG A 62 28.01 -6.03 -50.34
N GLN A 63 28.50 -5.74 -51.54
CA GLN A 63 29.86 -6.07 -51.95
C GLN A 63 30.90 -5.35 -51.06
N LEU A 64 30.58 -4.16 -50.56
CA LEU A 64 31.39 -3.38 -49.62
C LEU A 64 31.23 -3.80 -48.14
N GLY A 65 30.28 -4.71 -47.84
CA GLY A 65 30.04 -5.22 -46.50
C GLY A 65 28.91 -4.53 -45.73
N TYR A 66 28.16 -3.63 -46.37
CA TYR A 66 26.97 -3.01 -45.77
C TYR A 66 25.73 -3.90 -45.92
N PRO A 67 24.75 -3.82 -44.99
CA PRO A 67 23.53 -4.64 -45.04
C PRO A 67 22.65 -4.36 -46.26
N GLY A 68 22.67 -3.13 -46.79
CA GLY A 68 21.83 -2.71 -47.89
C GLY A 68 22.20 -1.34 -48.45
N ALA A 69 21.31 -0.79 -49.29
CA ALA A 69 21.42 0.55 -49.83
C ALA A 69 20.12 1.32 -49.56
N ASP A 70 20.26 2.55 -49.07
CA ASP A 70 19.15 3.47 -48.84
C ASP A 70 18.84 4.28 -50.10
N GLU A 71 19.89 4.67 -50.84
CA GLU A 71 19.74 5.48 -52.05
C GLU A 71 20.66 5.04 -53.19
N ALA A 72 20.12 5.06 -54.40
CA ALA A 72 20.87 5.05 -55.65
C ALA A 72 20.97 6.49 -56.16
N LYS A 73 22.18 7.04 -56.18
CA LYS A 73 22.43 8.41 -56.63
C LYS A 73 22.81 8.43 -58.11
N VAL A 74 22.32 9.45 -58.80
CA VAL A 74 22.50 9.70 -60.23
C VAL A 74 23.02 11.12 -60.45
N PHE A 75 23.32 11.50 -61.69
CA PHE A 75 23.79 12.83 -62.09
C PHE A 75 25.02 13.32 -61.33
N SER A 76 25.95 12.41 -61.02
CA SER A 76 27.22 12.74 -60.36
C SER A 76 27.05 13.49 -59.05
N PHE A 77 26.06 13.06 -58.25
CA PHE A 77 25.73 13.66 -56.96
C PHE A 77 26.96 13.88 -56.05
N PHE A 78 27.90 12.92 -56.03
CA PHE A 78 29.15 12.98 -55.24
C PHE A 78 30.34 13.59 -56.03
N GLY A 79 30.04 14.33 -57.09
CA GLY A 79 31.00 14.91 -58.01
C GLY A 79 31.35 13.99 -59.18
N GLU A 80 31.78 14.62 -60.27
CA GLU A 80 32.23 13.94 -61.50
C GLU A 80 33.53 13.14 -61.23
N GLY A 81 33.61 11.94 -61.78
CA GLY A 81 34.83 11.16 -61.82
C GLY A 81 35.79 11.61 -62.92
N THR A 82 36.84 10.83 -63.12
CA THR A 82 37.83 11.07 -64.17
C THR A 82 38.29 9.75 -64.77
N GLY A 83 38.70 9.79 -66.04
CA GLY A 83 39.26 8.62 -66.71
C GLY A 83 38.22 7.80 -67.45
N ARG A 84 38.20 6.48 -67.21
CA ARG A 84 37.28 5.57 -67.89
C ARG A 84 35.96 5.44 -67.14
N ILE A 85 34.89 5.28 -67.92
CA ILE A 85 33.61 4.76 -67.44
C ILE A 85 33.57 3.28 -67.84
N TRP A 86 33.54 2.38 -66.86
CA TRP A 86 33.67 0.95 -67.09
C TRP A 86 32.35 0.26 -67.39
N LEU A 87 31.28 0.65 -66.72
CA LEU A 87 29.98 0.00 -66.79
C LEU A 87 28.89 0.99 -67.18
N PHE A 88 27.90 0.49 -67.91
CA PHE A 88 26.79 1.23 -68.51
C PHE A 88 25.59 0.30 -68.67
N ASP A 89 24.38 0.83 -68.47
CA ASP A 89 23.12 0.07 -68.52
C ASP A 89 23.19 -1.16 -67.60
N VAL A 90 23.70 -0.93 -66.38
CA VAL A 90 23.81 -1.96 -65.35
C VAL A 90 22.41 -2.30 -64.87
N ARG A 91 22.11 -3.60 -64.80
CA ARG A 91 20.81 -4.11 -64.36
C ARG A 91 21.00 -5.33 -63.49
N CYS A 92 21.17 -5.09 -62.19
CA CYS A 92 21.19 -6.11 -61.19
C CYS A 92 19.78 -6.61 -60.87
N VAL A 93 19.69 -7.88 -60.48
CA VAL A 93 18.52 -8.46 -59.80
C VAL A 93 18.50 -8.03 -58.33
N GLY A 94 19.67 -7.74 -57.75
CA GLY A 94 19.86 -7.27 -56.37
C GLY A 94 20.47 -8.32 -55.42
N ASN A 95 20.70 -9.55 -55.89
CA ASN A 95 21.29 -10.65 -55.11
C ASN A 95 22.68 -11.08 -55.61
N GLU A 96 23.22 -10.41 -56.62
CA GLU A 96 24.57 -10.64 -57.15
C GLU A 96 25.65 -10.37 -56.11
N THR A 97 26.74 -11.15 -56.14
CA THR A 97 27.84 -10.98 -55.17
C THR A 97 28.78 -9.82 -55.52
N SER A 98 28.77 -9.39 -56.77
CA SER A 98 29.56 -8.27 -57.26
C SER A 98 28.82 -7.54 -58.39
N ILE A 99 29.02 -6.22 -58.48
CA ILE A 99 28.46 -5.39 -59.55
C ILE A 99 28.90 -5.84 -60.95
N SER A 100 30.07 -6.50 -61.04
CA SER A 100 30.62 -7.08 -62.27
C SER A 100 29.82 -8.29 -62.81
N GLN A 101 28.94 -8.89 -62.00
CA GLN A 101 28.11 -10.03 -62.38
C GLN A 101 26.72 -9.60 -62.87
N CYS A 102 26.34 -8.36 -62.61
CA CYS A 102 25.08 -7.82 -63.08
C CYS A 102 25.09 -7.71 -64.60
N TRP A 103 23.91 -7.78 -65.21
CA TRP A 103 23.82 -7.61 -66.65
C TRP A 103 24.25 -6.18 -67.02
N HIS A 104 25.09 -6.06 -68.04
CA HIS A 104 25.57 -4.79 -68.57
C HIS A 104 25.97 -4.93 -70.05
N ARG A 105 26.16 -3.83 -70.76
CA ARG A 105 26.46 -3.83 -72.22
C ARG A 105 27.89 -4.24 -72.59
N GLY A 106 28.78 -4.33 -71.61
CA GLY A 106 30.16 -4.76 -71.75
C GLY A 106 31.15 -3.74 -71.21
N TRP A 107 32.33 -4.20 -70.81
CA TRP A 107 33.35 -3.35 -70.19
C TRP A 107 33.86 -2.25 -71.12
N GLY A 108 33.79 -1.00 -70.65
CA GLY A 108 34.26 0.19 -71.36
C GLY A 108 33.42 0.58 -72.58
N TYR A 109 32.25 -0.04 -72.78
CA TYR A 109 31.28 0.37 -73.79
C TYR A 109 30.18 1.21 -73.14
N HIS A 110 30.18 2.51 -73.43
CA HIS A 110 29.22 3.48 -72.90
C HIS A 110 29.03 4.64 -73.89
N HIS A 111 27.93 5.39 -73.74
CA HIS A 111 27.73 6.69 -74.38
C HIS A 111 27.68 7.85 -73.38
N CYS A 112 27.99 7.55 -72.11
CA CYS A 112 27.92 8.50 -71.03
C CYS A 112 29.15 9.40 -70.92
N ASN A 113 28.99 10.50 -70.22
CA ASN A 113 30.06 11.37 -69.73
C ASN A 113 30.07 11.40 -68.19
N HIS A 114 31.10 11.99 -67.58
CA HIS A 114 31.25 11.98 -66.12
C HIS A 114 30.22 12.80 -65.35
N ARG A 115 29.26 13.49 -66.01
CA ARG A 115 28.06 14.06 -65.34
C ARG A 115 27.00 13.02 -65.05
N GLU A 116 27.13 11.84 -65.63
CA GLU A 116 26.25 10.69 -65.48
C GLU A 116 26.90 9.64 -64.56
N ASP A 117 27.88 10.00 -63.74
CA ASP A 117 28.47 9.03 -62.82
C ASP A 117 27.49 8.71 -61.68
N SER A 118 27.32 7.42 -61.43
CA SER A 118 26.45 6.87 -60.39
C SER A 118 27.11 6.89 -59.00
N GLY A 119 26.27 6.95 -57.98
CA GLY A 119 26.67 6.89 -56.58
C GLY A 119 25.72 6.04 -55.75
N VAL A 120 26.09 5.79 -54.50
CA VAL A 120 25.27 5.07 -53.53
C VAL A 120 25.32 5.76 -52.17
N VAL A 121 24.24 5.55 -51.40
CA VAL A 121 24.23 5.70 -49.94
C VAL A 121 23.86 4.33 -49.37
N CYS A 122 24.79 3.72 -48.66
CA CYS A 122 24.62 2.41 -48.07
C CYS A 122 23.95 2.50 -46.70
N THR A 123 23.06 1.55 -46.42
CA THR A 123 22.40 1.41 -45.13
C THR A 123 23.46 1.09 -44.07
N LEU A 124 23.49 1.85 -42.99
CA LEU A 124 24.27 1.54 -41.81
C LEU A 124 23.46 0.60 -40.92
N ASP A 125 24.11 -0.40 -40.34
CA ASP A 125 23.53 -1.13 -39.20
C ASP A 125 23.92 -0.34 -37.96
N ASP A 126 23.03 0.55 -37.52
CA ASP A 126 23.26 1.41 -36.37
C ASP A 126 23.30 0.59 -35.05
N CYS A 127 22.77 -0.63 -35.08
CA CYS A 127 22.81 -1.58 -33.98
C CYS A 127 24.08 -2.46 -33.96
N ALA A 128 24.94 -2.42 -34.98
CA ALA A 128 26.15 -3.25 -35.07
C ALA A 128 27.12 -3.02 -33.90
N SER A 129 27.10 -1.82 -33.31
CA SER A 129 27.92 -1.47 -32.14
C SER A 129 27.31 -1.88 -30.79
N SER A 130 26.10 -2.47 -30.80
CA SER A 130 25.30 -2.75 -29.59
C SER A 130 25.17 -1.50 -28.69
N PRO A 131 24.59 -0.39 -29.19
CA PRO A 131 24.61 0.88 -28.48
C PRO A 131 23.72 0.92 -27.23
N CYS A 132 22.71 0.04 -27.13
CA CYS A 132 21.84 -0.07 -25.97
C CYS A 132 22.48 -0.96 -24.90
N ALA A 133 22.76 -0.41 -23.72
CA ALA A 133 23.39 -1.15 -22.62
C ALA A 133 22.40 -2.15 -21.97
N HIS A 134 21.21 -1.66 -21.60
CA HIS A 134 20.13 -2.44 -20.98
C HIS A 134 18.83 -2.30 -21.77
N GLY A 135 18.83 -2.76 -23.03
CA GLY A 135 17.68 -2.64 -23.90
C GLY A 135 17.85 -3.29 -25.26
N ILE A 136 16.76 -3.29 -26.03
CA ILE A 136 16.73 -3.82 -27.40
C ILE A 136 16.96 -2.66 -28.37
N CYS A 137 17.98 -2.79 -29.22
CA CYS A 137 18.24 -1.86 -30.31
C CYS A 137 17.33 -2.15 -31.50
N THR A 138 16.66 -1.12 -32.01
CA THR A 138 15.97 -1.14 -33.29
C THR A 138 16.68 -0.22 -34.26
N ASP A 139 17.18 -0.79 -35.35
CA ASP A 139 17.84 -0.08 -36.43
C ASP A 139 16.85 0.84 -37.15
N GLY A 140 17.34 1.99 -37.61
CA GLY A 140 16.52 3.00 -38.26
C GLY A 140 17.33 3.78 -39.30
N HIS A 141 16.65 4.65 -40.04
CA HIS A 141 17.30 5.38 -41.13
C HIS A 141 18.23 6.46 -40.58
N MET A 142 19.54 6.17 -40.58
CA MET A 142 20.62 7.04 -40.07
C MET A 142 20.49 7.37 -38.57
N SER A 143 19.82 6.50 -37.81
CA SER A 143 19.63 6.59 -36.36
C SER A 143 19.07 5.27 -35.85
N TYR A 144 19.45 4.88 -34.63
CA TYR A 144 18.83 3.77 -33.91
C TYR A 144 17.82 4.29 -32.87
N THR A 145 17.04 3.38 -32.30
CA THR A 145 16.24 3.62 -31.09
C THR A 145 16.46 2.47 -30.11
N CYS A 146 16.61 2.78 -28.82
CA CYS A 146 16.70 1.79 -27.76
C CYS A 146 15.36 1.67 -27.03
N SER A 147 14.83 0.46 -26.93
CA SER A 147 13.74 0.13 -26.02
C SER A 147 14.34 -0.40 -24.72
N CYS A 148 14.32 0.41 -23.68
CA CYS A 148 14.95 0.06 -22.41
C CYS A 148 14.20 -1.04 -21.66
N GLU A 149 14.97 -1.89 -20.96
CA GLU A 149 14.46 -2.80 -19.95
C GLU A 149 13.84 -2.01 -18.79
N ASN A 150 13.00 -2.67 -17.98
CA ASN A 150 12.42 -2.03 -16.80
C ASN A 150 13.56 -1.59 -15.84
N GLY A 151 13.43 -0.39 -15.26
CA GLY A 151 14.45 0.20 -14.38
C GLY A 151 15.55 1.01 -15.10
N TRP A 152 15.56 1.07 -16.44
CA TRP A 152 16.58 1.82 -17.18
C TRP A 152 15.98 2.96 -18.01
N THR A 153 16.76 4.03 -18.15
CA THR A 153 16.42 5.23 -18.91
C THR A 153 17.62 5.76 -19.69
N GLY A 154 17.41 6.83 -20.45
CA GLY A 154 18.40 7.39 -21.37
C GLY A 154 18.20 6.91 -22.81
N THR A 155 18.85 7.59 -23.76
CA THR A 155 18.79 7.20 -25.18
C THR A 155 19.42 5.84 -25.43
N ASN A 156 20.36 5.44 -24.58
CA ASN A 156 21.12 4.20 -24.70
C ASN A 156 20.83 3.21 -23.56
N CYS A 157 19.81 3.48 -22.74
CA CYS A 157 19.46 2.66 -21.58
C CYS A 157 20.64 2.44 -20.63
N ASP A 158 21.40 3.50 -20.39
CA ASP A 158 22.65 3.54 -19.64
C ASP A 158 22.50 4.21 -18.27
N HIS A 159 21.30 4.70 -17.96
CA HIS A 159 20.98 5.29 -16.67
C HIS A 159 20.01 4.41 -15.90
N ASN A 160 20.40 3.97 -14.71
CA ASN A 160 19.44 3.39 -13.76
C ASN A 160 18.43 4.46 -13.36
N ILE A 161 17.15 4.10 -13.29
CA ILE A 161 16.11 4.97 -12.75
C ILE A 161 16.29 4.97 -11.23
N ASP A 162 16.39 6.17 -10.64
CA ASP A 162 16.51 6.31 -9.19
C ASP A 162 15.12 6.34 -8.56
N GLU A 163 14.64 5.18 -8.08
CA GLU A 163 13.34 5.05 -7.43
C GLU A 163 13.29 5.80 -6.08
N CYS A 164 14.45 6.03 -5.46
CA CYS A 164 14.58 6.73 -4.19
C CYS A 164 14.32 8.24 -4.28
N LEU A 165 14.31 8.85 -5.47
CA LEU A 165 13.95 10.27 -5.66
C LEU A 165 12.55 10.61 -5.14
N SER A 166 11.65 9.63 -5.09
CA SER A 166 10.30 9.79 -4.54
C SER A 166 10.25 9.78 -3.01
N SER A 167 11.37 9.51 -2.34
CA SER A 167 11.47 9.30 -0.88
C SER A 167 10.45 8.28 -0.34
N PRO A 168 10.47 7.03 -0.84
CA PRO A 168 9.45 6.04 -0.50
C PRO A 168 9.59 5.50 0.94
N CYS A 169 10.80 5.42 1.48
CA CYS A 169 11.04 4.94 2.84
C CYS A 169 10.66 6.01 3.87
N ILE A 170 9.66 5.74 4.71
CA ILE A 170 9.16 6.70 5.70
C ILE A 170 10.13 6.83 6.88
N HIS A 171 10.48 5.70 7.50
CA HIS A 171 11.39 5.62 8.65
C HIS A 171 12.60 4.74 8.33
N GLY A 172 13.34 5.09 7.28
CA GLY A 172 14.49 4.31 6.84
C GLY A 172 15.31 5.03 5.79
N THR A 173 16.44 4.41 5.45
CA THR A 173 17.28 4.86 4.33
C THR A 173 16.90 4.08 3.07
N CYS A 174 16.58 4.79 1.99
CA CYS A 174 16.30 4.19 0.69
C CYS A 174 17.59 3.76 -0.01
N ILE A 175 17.56 2.58 -0.60
CA ILE A 175 18.64 1.99 -1.38
C ILE A 175 18.08 1.75 -2.78
N ASP A 176 18.67 2.43 -3.75
CA ASP A 176 18.33 2.31 -5.17
C ASP A 176 18.79 0.94 -5.71
N GLU A 177 17.89 0.25 -6.41
CA GLU A 177 18.17 -1.02 -7.08
C GLU A 177 17.70 -0.92 -8.55
N VAL A 178 17.75 -2.03 -9.30
CA VAL A 178 17.28 -2.01 -10.70
C VAL A 178 15.78 -2.25 -10.72
N ALA A 179 15.02 -1.26 -11.21
CA ALA A 179 13.56 -1.28 -11.35
C ALA A 179 12.78 -1.34 -10.04
N THR A 180 13.46 -1.13 -8.92
CA THR A 180 12.91 -1.28 -7.58
C THR A 180 13.83 -0.61 -6.56
N TYR A 181 13.38 -0.54 -5.32
CA TYR A 181 14.17 -0.02 -4.21
C TYR A 181 14.03 -0.95 -3.01
N THR A 182 14.96 -0.85 -2.07
CA THR A 182 14.83 -1.47 -0.75
C THR A 182 15.01 -0.42 0.34
N CYS A 183 14.26 -0.54 1.43
CA CYS A 183 14.42 0.33 2.60
C CYS A 183 15.20 -0.39 3.70
N SER A 184 16.24 0.26 4.21
CA SER A 184 16.88 -0.12 5.47
C SER A 184 16.17 0.62 6.61
N CYS A 185 15.26 -0.07 7.29
CA CYS A 185 14.44 0.53 8.35
C CYS A 185 15.23 0.88 9.61
N GLU A 186 14.83 1.97 10.25
CA GLU A 186 15.27 2.35 11.58
C GLU A 186 14.77 1.34 12.64
N LEU A 187 15.42 1.29 13.80
CA LEU A 187 15.06 0.35 14.87
C LEU A 187 13.58 0.50 15.27
N GLY A 188 12.84 -0.61 15.27
CA GLY A 188 11.40 -0.65 15.60
C GLY A 188 10.47 -0.54 14.40
N TRP A 189 10.99 -0.20 13.22
CA TRP A 189 10.22 -0.14 11.97
C TRP A 189 10.48 -1.37 11.09
N THR A 190 9.43 -1.82 10.42
CA THR A 190 9.41 -2.94 9.47
C THR A 190 8.51 -2.60 8.28
N GLY A 191 8.36 -3.54 7.35
CA GLY A 191 7.67 -3.33 6.08
C GLY A 191 8.60 -2.86 4.97
N HIS A 192 8.15 -2.97 3.71
CA HIS A 192 8.94 -2.59 2.54
C HIS A 192 9.29 -1.09 2.56
N ASP A 193 8.36 -0.26 3.05
CA ASP A 193 8.46 1.20 3.06
C ASP A 193 8.82 1.76 4.45
N CYS A 194 9.13 0.88 5.42
CA CYS A 194 9.37 1.21 6.82
C CYS A 194 8.21 2.01 7.47
N ASP A 195 6.99 1.60 7.16
CA ASP A 195 5.73 2.20 7.61
C ASP A 195 5.03 1.36 8.71
N GLN A 196 5.55 0.18 9.01
CA GLN A 196 5.01 -0.73 10.02
C GLN A 196 5.86 -0.71 11.29
N VAL A 197 5.25 -0.87 12.46
CA VAL A 197 5.94 -0.97 13.75
C VAL A 197 5.76 -2.38 14.29
N GLU A 198 6.85 -3.08 14.66
CA GLU A 198 6.78 -4.45 15.17
C GLU A 198 6.79 -4.48 16.72
N ASP A 199 5.72 -3.95 17.32
CA ASP A 199 5.62 -3.71 18.76
C ASP A 199 5.46 -5.00 19.58
N CYS A 200 4.70 -5.99 19.09
CA CYS A 200 4.40 -7.22 19.82
C CYS A 200 5.55 -8.24 19.87
N SER A 201 6.62 -8.05 19.09
CA SER A 201 7.81 -8.92 19.07
C SER A 201 8.50 -9.05 20.43
N THR A 202 8.39 -8.01 21.27
CA THR A 202 8.97 -7.95 22.61
C THR A 202 8.10 -8.57 23.71
N SER A 203 6.92 -9.11 23.35
CA SER A 203 5.90 -9.60 24.30
C SER A 203 5.59 -8.58 25.41
N PRO A 204 5.14 -7.36 25.06
CA PRO A 204 5.00 -6.27 26.02
C PRO A 204 3.83 -6.43 27.01
N CYS A 205 2.86 -7.30 26.73
CA CYS A 205 1.73 -7.60 27.62
C CYS A 205 2.13 -8.70 28.62
N ALA A 206 2.01 -8.44 29.93
CA ALA A 206 2.34 -9.41 30.96
C ALA A 206 1.28 -10.52 31.08
N HIS A 207 0.01 -10.14 31.19
CA HIS A 207 -1.15 -11.04 31.31
C HIS A 207 -2.22 -10.70 30.26
N GLY A 208 -1.90 -10.88 28.97
CA GLY A 208 -2.81 -10.54 27.89
C GLY A 208 -2.27 -10.87 26.49
N ILE A 209 -3.14 -10.71 25.50
CA ILE A 209 -2.79 -10.88 24.08
C ILE A 209 -2.43 -9.51 23.49
N CYS A 210 -1.25 -9.42 22.88
CA CYS A 210 -0.78 -8.22 22.20
C CYS A 210 -1.33 -8.16 20.77
N THR A 211 -1.85 -7.01 20.37
CA THR A 211 -2.21 -6.68 18.98
C THR A 211 -1.45 -5.44 18.54
N ASP A 212 -0.74 -5.52 17.41
CA ASP A 212 -0.02 -4.38 16.85
C ASP A 212 -1.01 -3.26 16.48
N GLY A 213 -0.62 -2.00 16.69
CA GLY A 213 -1.46 -0.84 16.41
C GLY A 213 -0.63 0.40 16.05
N VAL A 214 -1.25 1.36 15.37
CA VAL A 214 -0.64 2.65 14.99
C VAL A 214 -1.35 3.74 15.80
N PRO A 215 -0.69 4.50 16.70
CA PRO A 215 0.76 4.70 16.87
C PRO A 215 1.44 3.82 17.94
N SER A 216 0.78 2.77 18.45
CA SER A 216 1.28 1.87 19.50
C SER A 216 0.49 0.55 19.51
N PHE A 217 1.08 -0.53 20.02
CA PHE A 217 0.36 -1.78 20.37
C PHE A 217 -0.77 -1.58 21.39
N THR A 218 -1.73 -2.50 21.35
CA THR A 218 -2.82 -2.64 22.33
C THR A 218 -2.72 -4.01 23.01
N CYS A 219 -2.89 -4.07 24.33
CA CYS A 219 -2.99 -5.32 25.08
C CYS A 219 -4.46 -5.61 25.42
N SER A 220 -4.95 -6.79 25.03
CA SER A 220 -6.21 -7.33 25.53
C SER A 220 -5.93 -8.16 26.78
N CYS A 221 -6.30 -7.64 27.95
CA CYS A 221 -5.95 -8.26 29.22
C CYS A 221 -6.78 -9.52 29.52
N GLU A 222 -6.15 -10.50 30.14
CA GLU A 222 -6.83 -11.63 30.76
C GLU A 222 -7.72 -11.16 31.92
N ASN A 223 -8.77 -11.92 32.24
CA ASN A 223 -9.67 -11.57 33.35
C ASN A 223 -8.88 -11.45 34.67
N GLY A 224 -9.14 -10.38 35.43
CA GLY A 224 -8.41 -10.05 36.66
C GLY A 224 -7.22 -9.11 36.49
N TRP A 225 -6.84 -8.73 35.25
CA TRP A 225 -5.72 -7.82 34.98
C TRP A 225 -6.16 -6.54 34.28
N THR A 226 -5.46 -5.44 34.56
CA THR A 226 -5.70 -4.11 33.99
C THR A 226 -4.40 -3.37 33.69
N GLY A 227 -4.51 -2.17 33.13
CA GLY A 227 -3.40 -1.34 32.67
C GLY A 227 -3.00 -1.61 31.22
N LEU A 228 -2.22 -0.69 30.63
CA LEU A 228 -1.82 -0.73 29.21
C LEU A 228 -1.00 -1.96 28.83
N LYS A 229 -0.36 -2.61 29.81
CA LYS A 229 0.45 -3.83 29.63
C LYS A 229 -0.12 -5.03 30.38
N CYS A 230 -1.32 -4.93 30.95
CA CYS A 230 -1.93 -5.99 31.76
C CYS A 230 -1.01 -6.45 32.91
N ASP A 231 -0.34 -5.49 33.56
CA ASP A 231 0.64 -5.69 34.62
C ASP A 231 0.10 -5.32 36.00
N GLN A 232 -1.15 -4.88 36.07
CA GLN A 232 -1.82 -4.48 37.30
C GLN A 232 -2.93 -5.48 37.60
N ASP A 233 -2.86 -6.10 38.77
CA ASP A 233 -3.94 -6.94 39.29
C ASP A 233 -5.14 -6.04 39.62
N ILE A 234 -6.35 -6.49 39.29
CA ILE A 234 -7.58 -5.77 39.61
C ILE A 234 -7.89 -6.02 41.09
N ASP A 235 -7.80 -4.98 41.91
CA ASP A 235 -8.22 -5.05 43.32
C ASP A 235 -9.75 -5.18 43.39
N GLU A 236 -10.27 -6.41 43.44
CA GLU A 236 -11.71 -6.65 43.56
C GLU A 236 -12.24 -6.30 44.95
N CYS A 237 -11.35 -6.15 45.94
CA CYS A 237 -11.68 -5.65 47.27
C CYS A 237 -11.95 -4.13 47.29
N ALA A 238 -11.56 -3.36 46.27
CA ALA A 238 -11.85 -1.92 46.17
C ALA A 238 -13.36 -1.61 46.17
N SER A 239 -14.19 -2.57 45.76
CA SER A 239 -15.65 -2.49 45.80
C SER A 239 -16.26 -2.73 47.19
N ASN A 240 -15.44 -3.02 48.21
CA ASN A 240 -15.83 -3.44 49.55
C ASN A 240 -16.85 -4.59 49.57
N PRO A 241 -16.54 -5.74 48.95
CA PRO A 241 -17.52 -6.80 48.77
C PRO A 241 -17.82 -7.62 50.03
N CYS A 242 -17.05 -7.47 51.10
CA CYS A 242 -17.24 -8.20 52.36
C CYS A 242 -18.08 -7.39 53.35
N TRP A 243 -19.19 -7.97 53.78
CA TRP A 243 -20.21 -7.32 54.62
C TRP A 243 -19.91 -7.51 56.11
N LEU A 244 -20.66 -6.81 56.97
CA LEU A 244 -20.59 -6.90 58.44
C LEU A 244 -19.17 -6.73 59.04
N GLY A 245 -18.31 -5.95 58.37
CA GLY A 245 -16.92 -5.72 58.82
C GLY A 245 -15.97 -6.89 58.53
N GLY A 246 -16.31 -7.78 57.60
CA GLY A 246 -15.41 -8.83 57.13
C GLY A 246 -14.15 -8.27 56.46
N THR A 247 -13.02 -8.94 56.68
CA THR A 247 -11.75 -8.57 56.03
C THR A 247 -11.73 -9.15 54.62
N CYS A 248 -11.64 -8.30 53.61
CA CYS A 248 -11.49 -8.72 52.22
C CYS A 248 -10.03 -9.10 51.93
N LEU A 249 -9.83 -10.24 51.28
CA LEU A 249 -8.55 -10.69 50.75
C LEU A 249 -8.68 -10.81 49.24
N ASP A 250 -7.89 -10.01 48.55
CA ASP A 250 -7.81 -9.94 47.10
C ASP A 250 -7.05 -11.14 46.52
N HIS A 251 -7.47 -11.64 45.36
CA HIS A 251 -6.76 -12.65 44.58
C HIS A 251 -6.95 -12.34 43.09
N VAL A 252 -6.10 -12.93 42.24
CA VAL A 252 -6.23 -12.76 40.79
C VAL A 252 -7.60 -13.23 40.29
N ASN A 253 -8.36 -12.30 39.69
CA ASN A 253 -9.70 -12.53 39.14
C ASN A 253 -10.76 -12.95 40.18
N GLY A 254 -10.64 -12.46 41.42
CA GLY A 254 -11.67 -12.60 42.43
C GLY A 254 -11.16 -12.52 43.87
N TYR A 255 -12.08 -12.27 44.81
CA TYR A 255 -11.74 -12.05 46.21
C TYR A 255 -12.32 -13.13 47.15
N SER A 256 -11.88 -13.10 48.41
CA SER A 256 -12.43 -13.89 49.50
C SER A 256 -12.65 -13.06 50.77
N CYS A 257 -13.68 -13.39 51.54
CA CYS A 257 -14.00 -12.68 52.78
C CYS A 257 -13.68 -13.53 54.01
N VAL A 258 -12.90 -12.97 54.94
CA VAL A 258 -12.71 -13.52 56.27
C VAL A 258 -13.76 -12.93 57.21
N CYS A 259 -14.74 -13.74 57.58
CA CYS A 259 -15.86 -13.28 58.37
C CYS A 259 -15.52 -13.13 59.86
N PRO A 260 -16.05 -12.09 60.52
CA PRO A 260 -15.97 -11.95 61.97
C PRO A 260 -16.69 -13.10 62.67
N LYS A 261 -16.40 -13.28 63.96
CA LYS A 261 -17.01 -14.34 64.77
C LYS A 261 -18.53 -14.26 64.73
N ASP A 262 -19.18 -15.40 64.47
CA ASP A 262 -20.63 -15.58 64.32
C ASP A 262 -21.24 -15.07 62.99
N ALA A 263 -20.45 -14.48 62.09
CA ALA A 263 -20.84 -14.19 60.70
C ALA A 263 -20.42 -15.32 59.74
N THR A 264 -21.25 -15.56 58.72
CA THR A 264 -21.16 -16.65 57.74
C THR A 264 -21.64 -16.17 56.37
N GLY A 265 -21.30 -16.92 55.32
CA GLY A 265 -21.60 -16.57 53.92
C GLY A 265 -20.34 -16.25 53.12
N LYS A 266 -20.46 -16.22 51.78
CA LYS A 266 -19.30 -15.95 50.89
C LYS A 266 -18.81 -14.50 51.02
N HIS A 267 -19.74 -13.61 51.33
CA HIS A 267 -19.56 -12.17 51.50
C HIS A 267 -19.80 -11.74 52.95
N CYS A 268 -19.84 -12.67 53.91
CA CYS A 268 -20.19 -12.40 55.31
C CYS A 268 -21.57 -11.75 55.49
N GLU A 269 -22.51 -12.13 54.63
CA GLU A 269 -23.85 -11.59 54.53
C GLU A 269 -24.81 -12.09 55.62
N THR A 270 -24.45 -13.13 56.38
CA THR A 270 -25.33 -13.77 57.37
C THR A 270 -24.67 -13.85 58.76
N GLY A 271 -25.12 -13.06 59.73
CA GLY A 271 -24.64 -13.14 61.12
C GLY A 271 -25.53 -12.38 62.11
N PRO A 272 -25.40 -12.61 63.43
CA PRO A 272 -26.12 -11.85 64.43
C PRO A 272 -25.55 -10.42 64.48
N LEU A 273 -26.43 -9.41 64.39
CA LEU A 273 -26.08 -8.00 64.58
C LEU A 273 -25.51 -7.80 65.99
N HIS A 274 -24.18 -7.82 66.13
CA HIS A 274 -23.50 -7.51 67.38
C HIS A 274 -23.20 -6.02 67.42
N TRP A 275 -23.94 -5.29 68.25
CA TRP A 275 -23.64 -3.91 68.59
C TRP A 275 -22.28 -3.86 69.32
N LEU A 276 -21.30 -3.14 68.76
CA LEU A 276 -20.08 -2.79 69.49
C LEU A 276 -20.48 -1.85 70.64
N GLU A 277 -20.34 -2.31 71.88
CA GLU A 277 -20.54 -1.47 73.06
C GLU A 277 -19.48 -0.35 73.05
N GLY A 278 -19.88 0.90 72.76
CA GLY A 278 -18.98 2.05 72.90
C GLY A 278 -19.24 3.33 72.11
N GLU A 279 -20.23 3.42 71.20
CA GLU A 279 -20.49 4.64 70.42
C GLU A 279 -21.95 5.13 70.57
N PRO A 280 -22.22 6.44 70.46
CA PRO A 280 -23.20 7.14 71.28
C PRO A 280 -24.65 6.86 70.87
N SER A 281 -25.49 6.66 71.88
CA SER A 281 -26.93 6.62 71.78
C SER A 281 -27.50 7.86 71.07
N SER A 282 -27.96 7.69 69.84
CA SER A 282 -28.90 8.61 69.17
C SER A 282 -29.97 7.77 68.46
N PRO A 283 -31.27 8.08 68.62
CA PRO A 283 -32.36 7.19 68.23
C PRO A 283 -32.69 7.38 66.75
N VAL A 284 -31.88 6.85 65.84
CA VAL A 284 -32.24 6.74 64.42
C VAL A 284 -31.50 5.54 63.83
N ASP A 285 -32.25 4.47 63.55
CA ASP A 285 -31.75 3.30 62.84
C ASP A 285 -31.26 3.70 61.44
N MET A 286 -29.96 3.58 61.20
CA MET A 286 -29.31 3.84 59.91
C MET A 286 -28.78 2.50 59.37
N CYS A 287 -29.56 1.84 58.53
CA CYS A 287 -29.07 0.75 57.68
C CYS A 287 -28.71 1.32 56.30
N VAL A 288 -27.47 1.13 55.88
CA VAL A 288 -26.97 1.46 54.54
C VAL A 288 -26.85 0.14 53.77
N LEU A 289 -27.55 0.01 52.64
CA LEU A 289 -27.26 -1.01 51.63
C LEU A 289 -26.69 -0.30 50.39
N LEU A 290 -25.54 -0.78 49.93
CA LEU A 290 -24.82 -0.31 48.76
C LEU A 290 -25.39 -0.98 47.50
N ASP A 291 -25.56 -0.20 46.43
CA ASP A 291 -25.70 -0.70 45.05
C ASP A 291 -24.31 -0.91 44.44
N SER A 292 -24.19 -1.90 43.54
CA SER A 292 -23.01 -2.35 42.80
C SER A 292 -22.25 -1.31 41.95
N SER A 293 -22.51 -0.01 42.05
CA SER A 293 -21.87 1.03 41.22
C SER A 293 -21.18 2.18 41.97
N ASN A 294 -21.16 2.19 43.31
CA ASN A 294 -20.36 3.12 44.14
C ASN A 294 -20.48 4.64 43.81
N SER A 295 -21.55 5.09 43.15
CA SER A 295 -21.84 6.51 42.95
C SER A 295 -22.82 7.00 44.02
N TYR A 296 -22.49 8.11 44.68
CA TYR A 296 -23.27 8.66 45.78
C TYR A 296 -24.60 9.25 45.28
N GLN A 297 -25.68 8.46 45.28
CA GLN A 297 -27.05 8.98 45.24
C GLN A 297 -27.96 8.22 46.22
N ALA A 298 -28.42 8.92 47.25
CA ALA A 298 -29.35 8.37 48.22
C ALA A 298 -30.75 8.25 47.61
N LYS A 299 -31.24 7.02 47.39
CA LYS A 299 -32.66 6.75 47.09
C LYS A 299 -33.28 6.04 48.31
N THR A 300 -34.17 6.73 49.03
CA THR A 300 -34.91 6.22 50.19
C THR A 300 -36.29 5.74 49.76
N VAL A 301 -36.86 4.67 50.39
CA VAL A 301 -38.31 4.31 50.61
C VAL A 301 -38.61 2.81 50.33
N PHE A 302 -39.34 1.97 51.10
CA PHE A 302 -39.87 1.92 52.48
C PHE A 302 -40.10 0.45 52.91
N CYS A 303 -40.07 0.24 54.23
CA CYS A 303 -40.76 -0.73 55.10
C CYS A 303 -41.19 -2.11 54.55
N THR A 304 -40.74 -3.17 55.24
CA THR A 304 -41.56 -4.38 55.42
C THR A 304 -41.60 -4.83 56.88
N GLU A 305 -42.81 -5.11 57.39
CA GLU A 305 -43.14 -6.51 57.62
C GLU A 305 -43.35 -6.99 59.06
N GLN A 306 -42.57 -6.52 60.06
CA GLN A 306 -42.44 -7.36 61.26
C GLN A 306 -42.57 -6.78 62.66
N HIS A 307 -42.80 -5.49 62.93
CA HIS A 307 -43.22 -5.10 64.28
C HIS A 307 -44.35 -4.04 64.29
N ASN A 308 -45.26 -4.27 65.22
CA ASN A 308 -46.63 -3.77 65.34
C ASN A 308 -46.72 -2.27 65.70
N TYR A 309 -46.60 -1.36 64.72
CA TYR A 309 -46.90 0.06 64.92
C TYR A 309 -47.93 0.58 63.90
N ILE A 310 -49.01 1.14 64.43
CA ILE A 310 -50.09 1.78 63.68
C ILE A 310 -49.56 3.12 63.13
N CYS A 311 -49.48 3.28 61.80
CA CYS A 311 -49.31 4.60 61.18
C CYS A 311 -50.59 5.43 61.38
N GLN A 312 -50.60 6.30 62.40
CA GLN A 312 -51.63 7.32 62.51
C GLN A 312 -51.38 8.42 61.46
N SER A 313 -52.27 8.46 60.46
CA SER A 313 -52.64 9.63 59.64
C SER A 313 -51.50 10.49 59.06
N ALA A 314 -51.20 10.30 57.77
CA ALA A 314 -50.51 11.28 56.94
C ALA A 314 -51.34 12.58 56.87
N LEU A 315 -50.81 13.67 57.41
CA LEU A 315 -51.42 15.00 57.41
C LEU A 315 -50.54 16.02 56.67
N LYS A 316 -50.27 15.79 55.37
CA LYS A 316 -50.14 16.83 54.31
C LYS A 316 -49.80 16.22 52.95
N SER A 317 -50.65 16.46 51.97
CA SER A 317 -50.38 16.16 50.56
C SER A 317 -49.27 17.05 50.01
N CYS A 318 -48.45 16.51 49.08
CA CYS A 318 -47.49 17.30 48.29
C CYS A 318 -48.14 18.57 47.73
N ALA A 319 -47.45 19.71 47.81
CA ALA A 319 -47.89 20.91 47.09
C ALA A 319 -47.85 20.64 45.57
N PRO A 320 -48.78 21.20 44.77
CA PRO A 320 -48.76 21.01 43.33
C PRO A 320 -47.46 21.57 42.71
N ASN A 321 -46.87 20.82 41.77
CA ASN A 321 -45.68 21.18 40.98
C ASN A 321 -44.32 21.24 41.72
N VAL A 322 -44.16 20.52 42.83
CA VAL A 322 -42.83 20.40 43.49
C VAL A 322 -41.86 19.57 42.65
N CYS A 323 -42.33 18.47 42.05
CA CYS A 323 -41.57 17.67 41.09
C CYS A 323 -41.85 18.20 39.68
N GLN A 324 -40.80 18.55 38.96
CA GLN A 324 -40.83 19.08 37.59
C GLN A 324 -40.91 17.94 36.57
N ASN A 325 -41.17 18.27 35.31
CA ASN A 325 -41.11 17.33 34.17
C ASN A 325 -41.91 16.03 34.34
N GLY A 326 -43.04 16.09 35.05
CA GLY A 326 -43.93 14.93 35.25
C GLY A 326 -43.50 13.97 36.36
N GLY A 327 -42.54 14.34 37.21
CA GLY A 327 -42.11 13.53 38.34
C GLY A 327 -43.22 13.28 39.38
N ASN A 328 -43.27 12.07 39.92
CA ASN A 328 -44.28 11.68 40.89
C ASN A 328 -43.85 12.05 42.31
N CYS A 329 -44.73 12.74 43.07
CA CYS A 329 -44.39 13.30 44.37
C CYS A 329 -44.88 12.44 45.54
N THR A 330 -43.99 12.15 46.49
CA THR A 330 -44.33 11.53 47.78
C THR A 330 -43.75 12.34 48.95
N SER A 331 -44.49 12.45 50.06
CA SER A 331 -44.08 13.22 51.24
C SER A 331 -44.08 12.35 52.51
N CYS A 332 -43.09 12.57 53.38
CA CYS A 332 -42.96 11.89 54.67
C CYS A 332 -42.89 12.88 55.83
N PHE A 333 -43.19 12.41 57.05
CA PHE A 333 -43.13 13.19 58.30
C PHE A 333 -43.78 14.58 58.20
N GLY A 334 -45.09 14.62 57.94
CA GLY A 334 -45.87 15.86 57.97
C GLY A 334 -45.50 16.91 56.91
N GLY A 335 -44.81 16.50 55.84
CA GLY A 335 -44.42 17.38 54.73
C GLY A 335 -43.07 18.08 54.91
N SER A 336 -42.18 17.54 55.76
CA SER A 336 -40.82 18.07 55.98
C SER A 336 -39.79 17.52 54.99
N THR A 337 -40.06 16.38 54.37
CA THR A 337 -39.22 15.77 53.33
C THR A 337 -40.11 15.39 52.14
N THR A 338 -39.73 15.87 50.97
CA THR A 338 -40.44 15.64 49.70
C THR A 338 -39.52 14.87 48.77
N PHE A 339 -40.05 13.81 48.15
CA PHE A 339 -39.33 12.94 47.25
C PHE A 339 -40.01 12.92 45.89
N CYS A 340 -39.21 13.11 44.83
CA CYS A 340 -39.64 13.14 43.44
C CYS A 340 -39.06 11.95 42.69
N ASP A 341 -39.95 11.10 42.15
CA ASP A 341 -39.54 10.01 41.26
C ASP A 341 -39.59 10.53 39.81
N CYS A 342 -38.41 10.67 39.20
CA CYS A 342 -38.25 11.33 37.90
C CYS A 342 -38.44 10.35 36.73
N PRO A 343 -39.12 10.78 35.65
CA PRO A 343 -39.18 10.01 34.40
C PRO A 343 -37.78 9.88 33.76
N GLY A 344 -37.58 8.84 32.94
CA GLY A 344 -36.32 8.65 32.20
C GLY A 344 -35.96 9.88 31.35
N GLY A 345 -34.68 10.23 31.31
CA GLY A 345 -34.18 11.47 30.69
C GLY A 345 -34.14 12.69 31.62
N PHE A 346 -34.67 12.61 32.85
CA PHE A 346 -34.62 13.70 33.83
C PHE A 346 -33.96 13.29 35.15
N GLY A 347 -33.13 14.18 35.69
CA GLY A 347 -32.41 14.03 36.95
C GLY A 347 -32.58 15.22 37.90
N GLY A 348 -31.93 15.17 39.06
CA GLY A 348 -32.06 16.19 40.11
C GLY A 348 -33.07 15.81 41.18
N ASN A 349 -33.06 16.53 42.30
CA ASN A 349 -33.90 16.21 43.46
C ASN A 349 -35.38 16.61 43.25
N LEU A 350 -35.66 17.43 42.25
CA LEU A 350 -36.99 17.85 41.83
C LEU A 350 -37.24 17.54 40.34
N CYS A 351 -36.45 16.67 39.71
CA CYS A 351 -36.52 16.34 38.29
C CYS A 351 -36.30 17.54 37.35
N GLU A 352 -35.53 18.53 37.80
CA GLU A 352 -35.28 19.81 37.13
C GLU A 352 -34.17 19.76 36.08
N ILE A 353 -33.37 18.70 36.07
CA ILE A 353 -32.22 18.52 35.17
C ILE A 353 -32.67 17.66 34.00
N ASN A 354 -32.45 18.13 32.77
CA ASN A 354 -32.51 17.27 31.59
C ASN A 354 -31.16 16.57 31.45
N ILE A 355 -31.18 15.25 31.37
CA ILE A 355 -29.96 14.45 31.14
C ILE A 355 -29.62 14.58 29.65
N ASP A 356 -28.35 14.74 29.32
CA ASP A 356 -27.87 14.86 27.94
C ASP A 356 -27.15 13.55 27.55
N GLU A 357 -27.86 12.68 26.86
CA GLU A 357 -27.42 11.35 26.48
C GLU A 357 -26.35 11.37 25.37
N TYR A 358 -26.10 12.49 24.69
CA TYR A 358 -25.04 12.62 23.68
C TYR A 358 -23.64 12.41 24.28
N ALA A 359 -23.44 12.80 25.54
CA ALA A 359 -22.18 12.62 26.25
C ALA A 359 -21.84 11.14 26.53
N SER A 360 -22.84 10.24 26.46
CA SER A 360 -22.67 8.81 26.75
C SER A 360 -22.24 7.95 25.55
N SER A 361 -22.27 8.52 24.33
CA SER A 361 -21.89 7.86 23.06
C SER A 361 -22.36 6.40 22.92
N PRO A 362 -23.67 6.11 23.03
CA PRO A 362 -24.17 4.74 23.12
C PRO A 362 -24.15 3.96 21.79
N CYS A 363 -24.14 4.63 20.63
CA CYS A 363 -24.12 3.99 19.31
C CYS A 363 -22.71 3.55 18.89
N GLN A 364 -22.54 2.27 18.58
CA GLN A 364 -21.28 1.64 18.19
C GLN A 364 -21.08 1.65 16.66
N ASN A 365 -19.91 1.24 16.19
CA ASN A 365 -19.59 1.03 14.76
C ASN A 365 -19.90 2.22 13.83
N GLY A 366 -19.76 3.45 14.34
CA GLY A 366 -20.04 4.67 13.57
C GLY A 366 -21.52 5.01 13.42
N GLY A 367 -22.39 4.40 14.22
CA GLY A 367 -23.82 4.73 14.29
C GLY A 367 -24.08 6.19 14.67
N ILE A 368 -25.07 6.80 14.02
CA ILE A 368 -25.49 8.18 14.31
C ILE A 368 -26.51 8.13 15.45
N CYS A 369 -26.16 8.69 16.60
CA CYS A 369 -27.06 8.83 17.75
C CYS A 369 -28.02 9.99 17.53
N ILE A 370 -29.32 9.72 17.66
CA ILE A 370 -30.36 10.75 17.63
C ILE A 370 -31.05 10.78 18.99
N ASP A 371 -31.10 11.98 19.56
CA ASP A 371 -31.79 12.27 20.81
C ASP A 371 -33.30 12.43 20.57
N ASP A 372 -34.11 11.65 21.28
CA ASP A 372 -35.56 11.68 21.26
C ASP A 372 -36.11 12.03 22.66
N LEU A 373 -37.39 12.40 22.74
CA LEU A 373 -38.02 12.71 24.03
C LEU A 373 -38.10 11.45 24.93
N ASN A 374 -37.26 11.42 25.97
CA ASN A 374 -37.12 10.38 27.01
C ASN A 374 -36.43 9.08 26.57
N THR A 375 -35.70 9.08 25.45
CA THR A 375 -34.94 7.91 24.95
C THR A 375 -33.96 8.37 23.86
N TYR A 376 -33.02 7.52 23.47
CA TYR A 376 -32.24 7.71 22.25
C TYR A 376 -32.52 6.57 21.27
N HIS A 377 -32.18 6.76 19.98
CA HIS A 377 -32.09 5.67 19.03
C HIS A 377 -30.88 5.86 18.11
N CYS A 378 -30.29 4.74 17.68
CA CYS A 378 -29.15 4.73 16.78
C CYS A 378 -29.58 4.48 15.34
N ILE A 379 -29.10 5.30 14.41
CA ILE A 379 -29.15 4.99 12.98
C ILE A 379 -27.87 4.25 12.61
N CYS A 380 -28.00 2.96 12.30
CA CYS A 380 -26.87 2.11 11.97
C CYS A 380 -26.42 2.27 10.52
N PRO A 381 -25.10 2.34 10.27
CA PRO A 381 -24.55 2.33 8.92
C PRO A 381 -24.77 0.97 8.25
N THR A 382 -24.72 0.96 6.91
CA THR A 382 -24.86 -0.26 6.11
C THR A 382 -23.87 -1.32 6.60
N GLY A 383 -24.37 -2.54 6.86
CA GLY A 383 -23.58 -3.64 7.42
C GLY A 383 -23.77 -3.87 8.92
N PHE A 384 -24.49 -3.00 9.63
CA PHE A 384 -24.71 -3.14 11.08
C PHE A 384 -26.18 -3.06 11.47
N GLN A 385 -26.57 -3.77 12.53
CA GLN A 385 -27.90 -3.81 13.14
C GLN A 385 -27.81 -3.87 14.67
N GLY A 386 -28.96 -3.89 15.35
CA GLY A 386 -29.07 -3.82 16.81
C GLY A 386 -29.48 -2.43 17.29
N ASP A 387 -29.93 -2.33 18.53
CA ASP A 387 -30.45 -1.07 19.09
C ASP A 387 -29.34 -0.02 19.24
N ASN A 388 -28.08 -0.46 19.34
CA ASN A 388 -26.87 0.34 19.46
C ASN A 388 -25.87 0.10 18.31
N CYS A 389 -26.29 -0.52 17.20
CA CYS A 389 -25.44 -0.88 16.06
C CYS A 389 -24.29 -1.83 16.38
N GLU A 390 -24.49 -2.67 17.39
CA GLU A 390 -23.52 -3.60 17.95
C GLU A 390 -23.41 -4.94 17.19
N LEU A 391 -24.38 -5.25 16.33
CA LEU A 391 -24.43 -6.51 15.59
C LEU A 391 -24.00 -6.29 14.14
N ASP A 392 -23.06 -7.10 13.68
CA ASP A 392 -22.65 -7.15 12.28
C ASP A 392 -23.70 -7.92 11.44
N ILE A 393 -24.01 -7.44 10.24
CA ILE A 393 -24.89 -8.09 9.27
C ILE A 393 -24.02 -8.82 8.27
N ASP A 394 -24.08 -10.15 8.26
CA ASP A 394 -23.41 -10.97 7.25
C ASP A 394 -23.94 -10.65 5.83
N LEU A 395 -23.22 -9.77 5.13
CA LEU A 395 -23.54 -9.34 3.76
C LEU A 395 -23.25 -10.43 2.72
N CYS A 396 -22.62 -11.54 3.12
CA CYS A 396 -22.42 -12.73 2.29
C CYS A 396 -23.58 -13.72 2.34
N SER A 397 -24.73 -13.34 2.92
CA SER A 397 -25.90 -14.22 3.05
C SER A 397 -27.22 -13.56 2.60
N PRO A 398 -27.81 -13.94 1.45
CA PRO A 398 -27.34 -14.97 0.50
C PRO A 398 -26.12 -14.50 -0.33
N ASP A 399 -25.24 -15.44 -0.67
CA ASP A 399 -23.97 -15.18 -1.36
C ASP A 399 -24.16 -14.34 -2.63
N PRO A 400 -23.68 -13.08 -2.64
CA PRO A 400 -23.83 -12.17 -3.76
C PRO A 400 -22.76 -12.37 -4.85
N CYS A 401 -21.72 -13.18 -4.59
CA CYS A 401 -20.57 -13.32 -5.48
C CYS A 401 -20.84 -14.30 -6.66
N PRO A 402 -20.22 -14.08 -7.84
CA PRO A 402 -20.31 -15.01 -8.96
C PRO A 402 -19.73 -16.39 -8.64
N SER A 403 -20.24 -17.44 -9.30
CA SER A 403 -19.77 -18.81 -9.08
C SER A 403 -18.27 -18.96 -9.29
N GLY A 404 -17.56 -19.37 -8.23
CA GLY A 404 -16.10 -19.54 -8.22
C GLY A 404 -15.34 -18.50 -7.41
N PHE A 405 -16.01 -17.45 -6.91
CA PHE A 405 -15.42 -16.45 -6.02
C PHE A 405 -15.89 -16.68 -4.57
N THR A 406 -15.00 -16.44 -3.60
CA THR A 406 -15.32 -16.50 -2.17
C THR A 406 -15.73 -15.12 -1.69
N CYS A 407 -16.91 -15.01 -1.08
CA CYS A 407 -17.37 -13.77 -0.47
C CYS A 407 -16.67 -13.55 0.88
N GLN A 408 -16.10 -12.36 1.07
CA GLN A 408 -15.58 -11.88 2.35
C GLN A 408 -16.35 -10.64 2.76
N ASP A 409 -16.98 -10.70 3.94
CA ASP A 409 -17.63 -9.57 4.58
C ASP A 409 -16.60 -8.72 5.35
N VAL A 410 -16.67 -7.40 5.17
CA VAL A 410 -15.77 -6.41 5.80
C VAL A 410 -16.62 -5.27 6.35
N GLY A 411 -17.59 -5.63 7.19
CA GLY A 411 -18.51 -4.72 7.89
C GLY A 411 -19.42 -3.98 6.92
N SER A 412 -18.95 -2.87 6.36
CA SER A 412 -19.75 -2.03 5.45
C SER A 412 -19.63 -2.38 3.96
N SER A 413 -18.86 -3.40 3.59
CA SER A 413 -18.54 -3.74 2.20
C SER A 413 -18.26 -5.23 2.01
N ILE A 414 -18.53 -5.74 0.81
CA ILE A 414 -18.21 -7.12 0.41
C ILE A 414 -17.07 -7.15 -0.60
N TYR A 415 -16.25 -8.20 -0.53
CA TYR A 415 -15.24 -8.51 -1.55
C TYR A 415 -15.42 -9.93 -2.07
N CYS A 416 -15.42 -10.07 -3.40
CA CYS A 416 -15.43 -11.38 -4.06
C CYS A 416 -13.99 -11.72 -4.47
N LEU A 417 -13.36 -12.67 -3.79
CA LEU A 417 -11.98 -13.09 -4.02
C LEU A 417 -11.94 -14.35 -4.90
N GLY A 418 -11.11 -14.34 -5.94
CA GLY A 418 -11.07 -15.37 -6.99
C GLY A 418 -9.94 -16.38 -6.87
#